data_AF-A0A3B4Z2Z0-F1
#
_entry.id   AF-A0A3B4Z2Z0-F1
#
_cell.length_a   1.000
_cell.length_b   1.000
_cell.length_c   1.000
_cell.angle_alpha   90.00
_cell.angle_beta   90.00
_cell.angle_gamma   90.00
#
_symmetry.space_group_name_H-M   'P 1'
#
loop_
_entity.id
_entity.type
_entity.pdbx_description
1 polymer ?
#
loop_
_entity_poly.entity_id
_entity_poly.type
_entity_poly.pdbx_seq_one_letter_code
_entity_poly.pdbx_strand_id
1 'polypeptide(L)'
;MLLLHAQEMRKFLALPIDKKTTHAARMMTKMKKELVGKLDEEEEGEKEKMKNLKQIKSKTTFPKQTLSRHELKMFLFNHLQCSLIQLSLLTKRGEISRMDKAIAKEERQLKQLERMIARDNLIFEEFLRENEKKSVEARTFFEREAKSKQEKNAEIKKLTAEIGTINSELAKFEEILIDYKRYKELLFKLSPPEWQEAQKAKASLKSKVLCDKNTQDKQKRKPKESGISHGKYFICFLNLEFLFAVLTVHPSLPLCCVTSLQDQPELYFSDPQQLLDLVTELTEQNLSLIQNSTRVEVTMEGLRQSVETIDEINQRINKEKAGGNKLKQKVQVHVSLNTEDQDVMLEALGDKVSEVYRSCVDDRMTNLSTLEKLVSIENRMSILLQGLESIPEKVLEMIKRIKDSERRTRYREEKLREQREKQKERMRRYMERSLADSKKIVSHSLKNVIIFLFINLYLIYTIL
;
A
#
# COMPACT_ATOMS: atom_id res chain seq x y z
N MET A 1 53.16 -17.07 67.22
CA MET A 1 53.16 -17.88 65.98
C MET A 1 52.19 -17.37 64.92
N LEU A 2 50.91 -17.13 65.24
CA LEU A 2 49.89 -16.71 64.25
C LEU A 2 50.18 -15.36 63.55
N LEU A 3 50.70 -14.37 64.29
CA LEU A 3 51.12 -13.07 63.72
C LEU A 3 52.27 -13.19 62.71
N LEU A 4 53.23 -14.07 63.00
CA LEU A 4 54.37 -14.37 62.13
C LEU A 4 53.90 -15.05 60.83
N HIS A 5 52.97 -16.00 60.94
CA HIS A 5 52.39 -16.69 59.78
C HIS A 5 51.56 -15.76 58.89
N ALA A 6 50.77 -14.86 59.50
CA ALA A 6 50.00 -13.86 58.77
C ALA A 6 50.91 -12.85 58.03
N GLN A 7 52.02 -12.45 58.65
CA GLN A 7 53.00 -11.56 58.03
C GLN A 7 53.76 -12.23 56.87
N GLU A 8 54.05 -13.51 57.00
CA GLU A 8 54.71 -14.33 55.97
C GLU A 8 53.80 -14.59 54.76
N MET A 9 52.50 -14.83 55.00
CA MET A 9 51.49 -14.98 53.94
C MET A 9 51.25 -13.68 53.16
N ARG A 10 51.26 -12.52 53.83
CA ARG A 10 51.18 -11.22 53.15
C ARG A 10 52.38 -10.98 52.24
N LYS A 11 53.59 -11.33 52.67
CA LYS A 11 54.81 -11.25 51.84
C LYS A 11 54.74 -12.16 50.61
N PHE A 12 54.15 -13.35 50.73
CA PHE A 12 53.99 -14.28 49.60
C PHE A 12 52.94 -13.80 48.57
N LEU A 13 51.82 -13.25 49.03
CA LEU A 13 50.77 -12.74 48.12
C LEU A 13 51.25 -11.55 47.27
N ALA A 14 52.19 -10.76 47.80
CA ALA A 14 52.82 -9.62 47.13
C ALA A 14 53.87 -9.99 46.05
N LEU A 15 54.21 -11.27 45.88
CA LEU A 15 55.15 -11.70 44.84
C LEU A 15 54.47 -11.72 43.45
N PRO A 16 55.22 -11.47 42.36
CA PRO A 16 54.79 -11.73 40.99
C PRO A 16 54.38 -13.19 40.75
N ILE A 17 53.45 -13.45 39.82
CA ILE A 17 52.81 -14.77 39.60
C ILE A 17 53.84 -15.84 39.22
N ASP A 18 54.85 -15.48 38.42
CA ASP A 18 55.98 -16.33 38.01
C ASP A 18 56.88 -16.79 39.16
N LYS A 19 56.84 -16.06 40.30
CA LYS A 19 57.66 -16.35 41.49
C LYS A 19 56.88 -17.05 42.61
N LYS A 20 55.58 -17.34 42.41
CA LYS A 20 54.75 -18.04 43.39
C LYS A 20 54.97 -19.55 43.28
N THR A 21 55.68 -20.12 44.25
CA THR A 21 55.88 -21.56 44.34
C THR A 21 54.70 -22.26 45.01
N THR A 22 54.46 -23.52 44.62
CA THR A 22 53.37 -24.34 45.17
C THR A 22 53.52 -24.54 46.68
N HIS A 23 52.41 -24.73 47.39
CA HIS A 23 52.40 -24.95 48.84
C HIS A 23 53.30 -26.14 49.25
N ALA A 24 53.30 -27.21 48.44
CA ALA A 24 54.18 -28.37 48.62
C ALA A 24 55.67 -28.00 48.59
N ALA A 25 56.12 -27.18 47.63
CA ALA A 25 57.52 -26.76 47.55
C ALA A 25 57.96 -25.92 48.76
N ARG A 26 57.06 -25.10 49.32
CA ARG A 26 57.32 -24.29 50.51
C ARG A 26 57.42 -25.15 51.78
N MET A 27 56.54 -26.14 51.94
CA MET A 27 56.59 -27.09 53.06
C MET A 27 57.88 -27.92 53.02
N MET A 28 58.30 -28.40 51.84
CA MET A 28 59.55 -29.13 51.67
C MET A 28 60.78 -28.28 52.03
N THR A 29 60.78 -26.99 51.66
CA THR A 29 61.87 -26.06 51.98
C THR A 29 61.94 -25.76 53.48
N LYS A 30 60.78 -25.67 54.15
CA LYS A 30 60.69 -25.45 55.59
C LYS A 30 61.17 -26.67 56.38
N MET A 31 60.75 -27.88 55.98
CA MET A 31 61.23 -29.13 56.59
C MET A 31 62.74 -29.33 56.38
N LYS A 32 63.27 -28.94 55.21
CA LYS A 32 64.72 -28.99 54.94
C LYS A 32 65.52 -28.07 55.88
N LYS A 33 65.01 -26.87 56.17
CA LYS A 33 65.64 -25.93 57.13
C LYS A 33 65.56 -26.44 58.57
N GLU A 34 64.47 -27.10 58.94
CA GLU A 34 64.27 -27.66 60.29
C GLU A 34 65.10 -28.93 60.53
N LEU A 35 65.38 -29.72 59.48
CA LEU A 35 66.32 -30.85 59.54
C LEU A 35 67.77 -30.40 59.76
N VAL A 36 68.19 -29.31 59.12
CA VAL A 36 69.55 -28.74 59.27
C VAL A 36 69.75 -28.19 60.68
N GLY A 37 68.73 -27.51 61.25
CA GLY A 37 68.82 -26.97 62.61
C GLY A 37 68.90 -28.04 63.72
N LYS A 38 68.40 -29.26 63.49
CA LYS A 38 68.49 -30.36 64.47
C LYS A 38 69.82 -31.13 64.43
N LEU A 39 70.59 -31.00 63.36
CA LEU A 39 71.92 -31.61 63.26
C LEU A 39 72.97 -30.86 64.09
N ASP A 40 72.81 -29.54 64.25
CA ASP A 40 73.73 -28.69 65.02
C ASP A 40 73.55 -28.81 66.55
N GLU A 41 72.37 -29.26 67.03
CA GLU A 41 72.07 -29.37 68.47
C GLU A 41 72.49 -30.72 69.11
N GLU A 42 72.84 -31.75 68.32
CA GLU A 42 73.23 -33.07 68.84
C GLU A 42 74.75 -33.29 69.00
N GLU A 43 75.62 -32.38 68.51
CA GLU A 43 77.09 -32.55 68.58
C GLU A 43 77.73 -32.16 69.93
N GLU A 44 77.08 -31.39 70.80
CA GLU A 44 77.67 -30.97 72.09
C GLU A 44 77.50 -31.97 73.24
N GLY A 45 76.80 -33.09 73.02
CA GLY A 45 76.24 -33.90 74.10
C GLY A 45 76.92 -35.22 74.45
N GLU A 46 78.20 -35.51 74.14
CA GLU A 46 78.82 -36.76 74.64
C GLU A 46 80.37 -36.76 74.62
N LYS A 47 81.02 -36.03 75.53
CA LYS A 47 82.43 -36.24 75.90
C LYS A 47 82.58 -36.38 77.41
N GLU A 48 82.12 -37.50 77.97
CA GLU A 48 82.56 -37.88 79.31
C GLU A 48 82.47 -39.39 79.54
N LYS A 49 83.53 -39.94 80.17
CA LYS A 49 83.66 -41.27 80.80
C LYS A 49 84.32 -42.38 79.97
N MET A 50 85.62 -42.54 80.22
CA MET A 50 86.18 -43.86 80.49
C MET A 50 87.33 -43.72 81.52
N LYS A 51 87.01 -43.89 82.81
CA LYS A 51 87.98 -44.06 83.90
C LYS A 51 87.90 -45.50 84.42
N ASN A 52 89.06 -46.04 84.77
CA ASN A 52 89.33 -47.21 85.63
C ASN A 52 89.20 -48.60 85.01
N LEU A 53 90.36 -49.23 84.75
CA LEU A 53 90.51 -50.68 84.78
C LEU A 53 91.38 -51.05 86.00
N LYS A 54 90.74 -51.65 87.00
CA LYS A 54 91.36 -52.20 88.22
C LYS A 54 92.26 -53.37 87.85
N GLN A 55 93.53 -53.33 88.28
CA GLN A 55 94.38 -54.51 88.33
C GLN A 55 93.89 -55.47 89.43
N ILE A 56 93.50 -56.68 89.04
CA ILE A 56 93.22 -57.79 89.95
C ILE A 56 94.54 -58.54 90.18
N LYS A 57 95.01 -58.52 91.43
CA LYS A 57 96.07 -59.41 91.93
C LYS A 57 95.50 -60.81 92.11
N SER A 58 96.18 -61.83 91.59
CA SER A 58 96.06 -63.20 92.08
C SER A 58 97.44 -63.75 92.43
N LYS A 59 97.59 -64.02 93.74
CA LYS A 59 98.62 -64.88 94.34
C LYS A 59 98.43 -66.30 93.82
N THR A 60 99.51 -66.97 93.41
CA THR A 60 99.62 -68.44 93.50
C THR A 60 101.08 -68.79 93.78
N THR A 61 101.31 -69.70 94.71
CA THR A 61 102.63 -70.05 95.25
C THR A 61 102.97 -71.53 94.99
N PHE A 62 104.26 -71.76 94.68
CA PHE A 62 105.08 -73.00 94.73
C PHE A 62 104.92 -74.07 93.62
N PRO A 63 105.96 -74.90 93.29
CA PRO A 63 107.26 -75.08 93.95
C PRO A 63 108.50 -75.01 93.01
N LYS A 64 109.65 -75.21 93.64
CA LYS A 64 111.05 -75.13 93.18
C LYS A 64 111.41 -76.26 92.19
N GLN A 65 111.72 -75.93 90.94
CA GLN A 65 112.54 -76.72 90.00
C GLN A 65 113.17 -75.77 88.95
N THR A 66 114.46 -75.92 88.67
CA THR A 66 115.25 -75.09 87.75
C THR A 66 114.83 -75.28 86.29
N LEU A 67 114.12 -74.31 85.70
CA LEU A 67 113.73 -74.24 84.28
C LEU A 67 114.82 -73.59 83.40
N SER A 68 114.95 -74.05 82.15
CA SER A 68 115.98 -73.59 81.21
C SER A 68 115.69 -72.19 80.63
N ARG A 69 116.74 -71.47 80.21
CA ARG A 69 116.64 -70.12 79.59
C ARG A 69 115.75 -70.07 78.33
N HIS A 70 115.55 -71.20 77.65
CA HIS A 70 114.73 -71.30 76.44
C HIS A 70 113.23 -71.33 76.74
N GLU A 71 112.83 -72.06 77.79
CA GLU A 71 111.42 -72.16 78.22
C GLU A 71 110.89 -70.82 78.76
N LEU A 72 111.74 -70.06 79.47
CA LEU A 72 111.42 -68.69 79.89
C LEU A 72 111.20 -67.74 78.71
N LYS A 73 112.01 -67.83 77.65
CA LYS A 73 111.82 -67.02 76.43
C LYS A 73 110.53 -67.40 75.70
N MET A 74 110.19 -68.68 75.63
CA MET A 74 108.93 -69.15 75.03
C MET A 74 107.70 -68.72 75.82
N PHE A 75 107.77 -68.79 77.16
CA PHE A 75 106.71 -68.27 78.02
C PHE A 75 106.50 -66.76 77.82
N LEU A 76 107.59 -65.97 77.80
CA LEU A 76 107.51 -64.53 77.56
C LEU A 76 106.97 -64.19 76.16
N PHE A 77 107.41 -64.91 75.12
CA PHE A 77 106.91 -64.73 73.75
C PHE A 77 105.42 -65.07 73.63
N ASN A 78 104.98 -66.21 74.18
CA ASN A 78 103.58 -66.62 74.17
C ASN A 78 102.70 -65.67 74.99
N HIS A 79 103.16 -65.21 76.16
CA HIS A 79 102.46 -64.22 76.96
C HIS A 79 102.32 -62.88 76.21
N LEU A 80 103.38 -62.45 75.51
CA LEU A 80 103.35 -61.24 74.69
C LEU A 80 102.40 -61.39 73.49
N GLN A 81 102.41 -62.54 72.81
CA GLN A 81 101.52 -62.85 71.68
C GLN A 81 100.05 -62.93 72.13
N CYS A 82 99.76 -63.60 73.24
CA CYS A 82 98.43 -63.61 73.86
C CYS A 82 97.96 -62.20 74.23
N SER A 83 98.85 -61.38 74.81
CA SER A 83 98.55 -59.99 75.17
C SER A 83 98.25 -59.12 73.93
N LEU A 84 99.00 -59.33 72.84
CA LEU A 84 98.79 -58.62 71.56
C LEU A 84 97.45 -58.99 70.91
N ILE A 85 97.12 -60.29 70.87
CA ILE A 85 95.83 -60.79 70.36
C ILE A 85 94.69 -60.23 71.22
N GLN A 86 94.83 -60.23 72.54
CA GLN A 86 93.83 -59.69 73.47
C GLN A 86 93.60 -58.19 73.24
N LEU A 87 94.66 -57.41 73.01
CA LEU A 87 94.54 -55.98 72.71
C LEU A 87 93.85 -55.74 71.36
N SER A 88 94.22 -56.50 70.32
CA SER A 88 93.56 -56.45 69.00
C SER A 88 92.08 -56.84 69.08
N LEU A 89 91.73 -57.88 69.84
CA LEU A 89 90.35 -58.28 70.10
C LEU A 89 89.56 -57.19 70.81
N LEU A 90 90.15 -56.52 71.81
CA LEU A 90 89.50 -55.39 72.50
C LEU A 90 89.26 -54.22 71.55
N THR A 91 90.23 -53.87 70.69
CA THR A 91 90.05 -52.83 69.66
C THR A 91 88.95 -53.18 68.68
N LYS A 92 88.91 -54.43 68.17
CA LYS A 92 87.87 -54.90 67.25
C LYS A 92 86.49 -54.95 67.91
N ARG A 93 86.39 -55.38 69.17
CA ARG A 93 85.14 -55.31 69.96
C ARG A 93 84.67 -53.87 70.16
N GLY A 94 85.59 -52.94 70.41
CA GLY A 94 85.30 -51.51 70.49
C GLY A 94 84.78 -50.93 69.18
N GLU A 95 85.36 -51.33 68.04
CA GLU A 95 84.88 -50.96 66.70
C GLU A 95 83.48 -51.51 66.42
N ILE A 96 83.25 -52.81 66.68
CA ILE A 96 81.92 -53.44 66.52
C ILE A 96 80.88 -52.70 67.35
N SER A 97 81.19 -52.38 68.62
CA SER A 97 80.28 -51.62 69.47
C SER A 97 79.98 -50.21 68.93
N ARG A 98 80.94 -49.54 68.27
CA ARG A 98 80.69 -48.26 67.59
C ARG A 98 79.79 -48.42 66.37
N MET A 99 80.04 -49.45 65.54
CA MET A 99 79.20 -49.74 64.38
C MET A 99 77.77 -50.11 64.79
N ASP A 100 77.59 -50.94 65.82
CA ASP A 100 76.26 -51.32 66.34
C ASP A 100 75.48 -50.08 66.83
N LYS A 101 76.16 -49.14 67.50
CA LYS A 101 75.56 -47.86 67.90
C LYS A 101 75.12 -47.02 66.69
N ALA A 102 75.95 -46.97 65.65
CA ALA A 102 75.63 -46.25 64.41
C ALA A 102 74.44 -46.89 63.67
N ILE A 103 74.44 -48.21 63.52
CA ILE A 103 73.32 -48.98 62.95
C ILE A 103 72.04 -48.72 63.73
N ALA A 104 72.08 -48.78 65.07
CA ALA A 104 70.92 -48.49 65.89
C ALA A 104 70.43 -47.03 65.76
N LYS A 105 71.31 -46.05 65.51
CA LYS A 105 70.90 -44.66 65.24
C LYS A 105 70.17 -44.57 63.89
N GLU A 106 70.75 -45.15 62.85
CA GLU A 106 70.16 -45.20 61.50
C GLU A 106 68.83 -45.97 61.46
N GLU A 107 68.72 -47.13 62.12
CA GLU A 107 67.47 -47.89 62.21
C GLU A 107 66.35 -47.10 62.89
N ARG A 108 66.68 -46.33 63.94
CA ARG A 108 65.70 -45.44 64.60
C ARG A 108 65.24 -44.33 63.66
N GLN A 109 66.15 -43.73 62.89
CA GLN A 109 65.81 -42.68 61.92
C GLN A 109 64.97 -43.25 60.77
N LEU A 110 65.34 -44.41 60.22
CA LEU A 110 64.59 -45.09 59.18
C LEU A 110 63.16 -45.42 59.64
N LYS A 111 63.01 -45.96 60.87
CA LYS A 111 61.69 -46.22 61.46
C LYS A 111 60.88 -44.95 61.74
N GLN A 112 61.52 -43.80 61.94
CA GLN A 112 60.82 -42.52 62.04
C GLN A 112 60.33 -42.03 60.68
N LEU A 113 61.16 -42.16 59.64
CA LEU A 113 60.82 -41.80 58.25
C LEU A 113 59.71 -42.71 57.70
N GLU A 114 59.78 -44.01 57.92
CA GLU A 114 58.71 -44.96 57.54
C GLU A 114 57.36 -44.55 58.16
N ARG A 115 57.36 -44.22 59.46
CA ARG A 115 56.16 -43.73 60.15
C ARG A 115 55.67 -42.39 59.62
N MET A 116 56.54 -41.55 59.09
CA MET A 116 56.17 -40.27 58.47
C MET A 116 55.50 -40.53 57.11
N ILE A 117 56.14 -41.32 56.25
CA ILE A 117 55.60 -41.68 54.94
C ILE A 117 54.25 -42.40 55.08
N ALA A 118 54.11 -43.33 56.04
CA ALA A 118 52.85 -44.01 56.30
C ALA A 118 51.73 -43.04 56.70
N ARG A 119 52.04 -42.03 57.54
CA ARG A 119 51.08 -40.98 57.92
C ARG A 119 50.72 -40.09 56.73
N ASP A 120 51.70 -39.69 55.94
CA ASP A 120 51.49 -38.83 54.77
C ASP A 120 50.66 -39.55 53.69
N ASN A 121 50.88 -40.85 53.48
CA ASN A 121 50.08 -41.68 52.59
C ASN A 121 48.61 -41.74 53.05
N LEU A 122 48.36 -41.92 54.36
CA LEU A 122 47.00 -41.91 54.90
C LEU A 122 46.30 -40.56 54.65
N ILE A 123 46.99 -39.45 54.91
CA ILE A 123 46.46 -38.10 54.69
C ILE A 123 46.18 -37.88 53.19
N PHE A 124 47.06 -38.37 52.31
CA PHE A 124 46.89 -38.25 50.88
C PHE A 124 45.70 -39.06 50.37
N GLU A 125 45.50 -40.29 50.85
CA GLU A 125 44.32 -41.08 50.52
C GLU A 125 43.02 -40.41 50.99
N GLU A 126 43.02 -39.84 52.20
CA GLU A 126 41.87 -39.09 52.71
C GLU A 126 41.59 -37.85 51.86
N PHE A 127 42.64 -37.13 51.43
CA PHE A 127 42.51 -35.99 50.51
C PHE A 127 41.94 -36.41 49.15
N LEU A 128 42.38 -37.53 48.58
CA LEU A 128 41.84 -38.04 47.32
C LEU A 128 40.37 -38.42 47.45
N ARG A 129 39.98 -39.12 48.52
CA ARG A 129 38.57 -39.46 48.79
C ARG A 129 37.71 -38.21 48.93
N GLU A 130 38.18 -37.20 49.65
CA GLU A 130 37.44 -35.94 49.83
C GLU A 130 37.35 -35.14 48.52
N ASN A 131 38.39 -35.16 47.69
CA ASN A 131 38.36 -34.51 46.38
C ASN A 131 37.37 -35.20 45.43
N GLU A 132 37.40 -36.54 45.36
CA GLU A 132 36.46 -37.32 44.56
C GLU A 132 35.02 -37.10 45.03
N LYS A 133 34.79 -37.14 46.35
CA LYS A 133 33.50 -36.82 46.95
C LYS A 133 33.01 -35.43 46.54
N LYS A 134 33.83 -34.39 46.69
CA LYS A 134 33.49 -33.02 46.26
C LYS A 134 33.21 -32.93 44.76
N SER A 135 33.97 -33.65 43.94
CA SER A 135 33.77 -33.69 42.49
C SER A 135 32.41 -34.31 42.13
N VAL A 136 32.05 -35.42 42.77
CA VAL A 136 30.77 -36.10 42.59
C VAL A 136 29.62 -35.25 43.12
N GLU A 137 29.76 -34.65 44.29
CA GLU A 137 28.75 -33.74 44.85
C GLU A 137 28.50 -32.53 43.93
N ALA A 138 29.57 -31.92 43.39
CA ALA A 138 29.44 -30.84 42.41
C ALA A 138 28.73 -31.32 41.13
N ARG A 139 29.11 -32.47 40.57
CA ARG A 139 28.48 -33.05 39.37
C ARG A 139 27.00 -33.31 39.58
N THR A 140 26.64 -33.99 40.67
CA THR A 140 25.23 -34.32 40.98
C THR A 140 24.40 -33.08 41.25
N PHE A 141 24.99 -32.03 41.86
CA PHE A 141 24.34 -30.74 42.00
C PHE A 141 24.03 -30.10 40.64
N PHE A 142 25.03 -30.03 39.74
CA PHE A 142 24.82 -29.48 38.40
C PHE A 142 23.81 -30.29 37.57
N GLU A 143 23.84 -31.61 37.65
CA GLU A 143 22.86 -32.47 36.96
C GLU A 143 21.43 -32.23 37.49
N ARG A 144 21.27 -32.08 38.80
CA ARG A 144 19.98 -31.75 39.42
C ARG A 144 19.47 -30.38 38.99
N GLU A 145 20.32 -29.36 38.99
CA GLU A 145 19.95 -28.01 38.52
C GLU A 145 19.61 -28.00 37.03
N ALA A 146 20.39 -28.71 36.20
CA ALA A 146 20.13 -28.83 34.77
C ALA A 146 18.79 -29.51 34.50
N LYS A 147 18.48 -30.59 35.22
CA LYS A 147 17.18 -31.29 35.13
C LYS A 147 16.03 -30.39 35.57
N SER A 148 16.15 -29.72 36.71
CA SER A 148 15.15 -28.76 37.21
C SER A 148 14.89 -27.62 36.20
N LYS A 149 15.95 -27.06 35.61
CA LYS A 149 15.85 -26.05 34.55
C LYS A 149 15.15 -26.60 33.30
N GLN A 150 15.45 -27.83 32.90
CA GLN A 150 14.80 -28.46 31.76
C GLN A 150 13.30 -28.68 32.00
N GLU A 151 12.92 -29.14 33.20
CA GLU A 151 11.51 -29.30 33.61
C GLU A 151 10.77 -27.95 33.60
N LYS A 152 11.37 -26.90 34.18
CA LYS A 152 10.80 -25.54 34.15
C LYS A 152 10.66 -24.98 32.74
N ASN A 153 11.65 -25.22 31.87
CA ASN A 153 11.56 -24.82 30.47
C ASN A 153 10.45 -25.57 29.72
N ALA A 154 10.20 -26.85 30.03
CA ALA A 154 9.10 -27.59 29.45
C ALA A 154 7.74 -27.04 29.93
N GLU A 155 7.62 -26.69 31.21
CA GLU A 155 6.43 -26.04 31.79
C GLU A 155 6.16 -24.67 31.14
N ILE A 156 7.18 -23.83 30.96
CA ILE A 156 7.07 -22.56 30.23
C ILE A 156 6.57 -22.77 28.81
N LYS A 157 7.11 -23.75 28.07
CA LYS A 157 6.66 -24.06 26.71
C LYS A 157 5.20 -24.50 26.67
N LYS A 158 4.78 -25.33 27.65
CA LYS A 158 3.40 -25.76 27.79
C LYS A 158 2.46 -24.58 28.04
N LEU A 159 2.77 -23.75 29.03
CA LEU A 159 1.98 -22.55 29.34
C LEU A 159 1.95 -21.56 28.17
N THR A 160 3.04 -21.42 27.43
CA THR A 160 3.10 -20.57 26.23
C THR A 160 2.15 -21.09 25.13
N ALA A 161 2.05 -22.41 24.95
CA ALA A 161 1.11 -23.02 24.02
C ALA A 161 -0.35 -22.85 24.48
N GLU A 162 -0.62 -22.99 25.78
CA GLU A 162 -1.95 -22.74 26.37
C GLU A 162 -2.38 -21.27 26.17
N ILE A 163 -1.47 -20.30 26.43
CA ILE A 163 -1.70 -18.87 26.15
C ILE A 163 -2.01 -18.65 24.66
N GLY A 164 -1.26 -19.28 23.76
CA GLY A 164 -1.51 -19.19 22.31
C GLY A 164 -2.91 -19.70 21.93
N THR A 165 -3.34 -20.79 22.55
CA THR A 165 -4.68 -21.37 22.34
C THR A 165 -5.77 -20.43 22.84
N ILE A 166 -5.67 -19.94 24.07
CA ILE A 166 -6.62 -18.99 24.66
C ILE A 166 -6.69 -17.69 23.85
N ASN A 167 -5.54 -17.16 23.39
CA ASN A 167 -5.52 -15.97 22.54
C ASN A 167 -6.23 -16.21 21.20
N SER A 168 -6.08 -17.39 20.61
CA SER A 168 -6.79 -17.74 19.37
C SER A 168 -8.30 -17.85 19.59
N GLU A 169 -8.75 -18.35 20.74
CA GLU A 169 -10.16 -18.38 21.11
C GLU A 169 -10.70 -16.98 21.41
N LEU A 170 -9.93 -16.16 22.12
CA LEU A 170 -10.27 -14.77 22.39
C LEU A 170 -10.45 -13.97 21.09
N ALA A 171 -9.58 -14.17 20.11
CA ALA A 171 -9.69 -13.52 18.80
C ALA A 171 -10.98 -13.93 18.06
N LYS A 172 -11.38 -15.20 18.12
CA LYS A 172 -12.66 -15.67 17.56
C LYS A 172 -13.84 -14.99 18.26
N PHE A 173 -13.80 -14.90 19.59
CA PHE A 173 -14.85 -14.20 20.34
C PHE A 173 -14.87 -12.70 20.06
N GLU A 174 -13.72 -12.07 19.81
CA GLU A 174 -13.62 -10.67 19.42
C GLU A 174 -14.23 -10.41 18.04
N GLU A 175 -13.98 -11.29 17.07
CA GLU A 175 -14.62 -11.23 15.73
C GLU A 175 -16.15 -11.36 15.85
N ILE A 176 -16.63 -12.36 16.60
CA ILE A 176 -18.06 -12.54 16.88
C ILE A 176 -18.64 -11.30 17.56
N LEU A 177 -17.92 -10.68 18.50
CA LEU A 177 -18.37 -9.46 19.17
C LEU A 177 -18.45 -8.26 18.22
N ILE A 178 -17.52 -8.15 17.27
CA ILE A 178 -17.57 -7.13 16.21
C ILE A 178 -18.83 -7.32 15.35
N ASP A 179 -19.14 -8.55 14.96
CA ASP A 179 -20.34 -8.84 14.17
C ASP A 179 -21.62 -8.57 14.96
N TYR A 180 -21.70 -8.94 16.24
CA TYR A 180 -22.84 -8.58 17.09
C TYR A 180 -23.01 -7.07 17.26
N LYS A 181 -21.91 -6.30 17.33
CA LYS A 181 -21.99 -4.82 17.33
C LYS A 181 -22.55 -4.29 16.01
N ARG A 182 -22.10 -4.82 14.88
CA ARG A 182 -22.63 -4.47 13.54
C ARG A 182 -24.10 -4.82 13.42
N TYR A 183 -24.52 -6.00 13.87
CA TYR A 183 -25.92 -6.40 13.89
C TYR A 183 -26.76 -5.51 14.79
N LYS A 184 -26.26 -5.14 15.97
CA LYS A 184 -26.93 -4.19 16.87
C LYS A 184 -27.12 -2.83 16.19
N GLU A 185 -26.11 -2.30 15.51
CA GLU A 185 -26.20 -1.04 14.77
C GLU A 185 -27.18 -1.13 13.60
N LEU A 186 -27.18 -2.24 12.86
CA LEU A 186 -28.12 -2.48 11.78
C LEU A 186 -29.56 -2.52 12.30
N LEU A 187 -29.83 -3.30 13.35
CA LEU A 187 -31.14 -3.39 13.98
C LEU A 187 -31.60 -2.01 14.46
N PHE A 188 -30.71 -1.21 15.06
CA PHE A 188 -31.05 0.15 15.48
C PHE A 188 -31.47 1.05 14.31
N LYS A 189 -30.81 0.93 13.14
CA LYS A 189 -31.15 1.71 11.93
C LYS A 189 -32.47 1.28 11.31
N LEU A 190 -32.82 0.01 11.41
CA LEU A 190 -34.07 -0.55 10.88
C LEU A 190 -35.26 -0.34 11.83
N SER A 191 -35.02 -0.06 13.11
CA SER A 191 -36.08 0.33 14.04
C SER A 191 -36.80 1.60 13.57
N PRO A 192 -38.10 1.76 13.84
CA PRO A 192 -38.85 2.97 13.49
C PRO A 192 -38.21 4.27 14.04
N PRO A 193 -38.27 5.40 13.30
CA PRO A 193 -37.68 6.68 13.72
C PRO A 193 -38.16 7.14 15.11
N GLU A 194 -39.45 6.97 15.39
CA GLU A 194 -40.09 7.30 16.67
C GLU A 194 -39.42 6.57 17.85
N TRP A 195 -39.09 5.29 17.64
CA TRP A 195 -38.43 4.47 18.65
C TRP A 195 -36.94 4.82 18.78
N GLN A 196 -36.26 5.13 17.67
CA GLN A 196 -34.87 5.57 17.69
C GLN A 196 -34.69 6.89 18.46
N GLU A 197 -35.58 7.85 18.23
CA GLU A 197 -35.58 9.15 18.92
C GLU A 197 -35.86 9.00 20.41
N ALA A 198 -36.85 8.17 20.77
CA ALA A 198 -37.13 7.84 22.17
C ALA A 198 -35.91 7.21 22.86
N GLN A 199 -35.14 6.34 22.19
CA GLN A 199 -33.93 5.78 22.78
C GLN A 199 -32.78 6.78 22.89
N LYS A 200 -32.57 7.64 21.90
CA LYS A 200 -31.56 8.71 21.99
C LYS A 200 -31.90 9.68 23.13
N ALA A 201 -33.18 9.99 23.32
CA ALA A 201 -33.65 10.82 24.43
C ALA A 201 -33.44 10.12 25.79
N LYS A 202 -33.78 8.83 25.92
CA LYS A 202 -33.49 8.03 27.12
C LYS A 202 -31.99 7.97 27.44
N ALA A 203 -31.13 7.78 26.43
CA ALA A 203 -29.68 7.75 26.59
C ALA A 203 -29.09 9.11 27.03
N SER A 204 -29.57 10.21 26.43
CA SER A 204 -29.23 11.58 26.83
C SER A 204 -29.66 11.90 28.26
N LEU A 205 -30.84 11.43 28.67
CA LEU A 205 -31.33 11.59 30.03
C LEU A 205 -30.48 10.80 31.03
N LYS A 206 -30.14 9.54 30.70
CA LYS A 206 -29.25 8.69 31.51
C LYS A 206 -27.85 9.31 31.66
N SER A 207 -27.27 9.88 30.59
CA SER A 207 -25.94 10.53 30.68
C SER A 207 -25.96 11.80 31.52
N LYS A 208 -27.07 12.55 31.51
CA LYS A 208 -27.26 13.75 32.34
C LYS A 208 -27.40 13.41 33.83
N VAL A 209 -28.15 12.36 34.16
CA VAL A 209 -28.29 11.83 35.53
C VAL A 209 -26.98 11.28 36.09
N LEU A 210 -26.09 10.72 35.25
CA LEU A 210 -24.77 10.24 35.68
C LEU A 210 -23.78 11.39 35.93
N CYS A 211 -23.92 12.51 35.22
CA CYS A 211 -23.11 13.71 35.45
C CYS A 211 -23.45 14.37 36.79
N ASP A 212 -24.74 14.48 37.13
CA ASP A 212 -25.18 15.10 38.39
C ASP A 212 -24.74 14.34 39.66
N LYS A 213 -24.57 13.01 39.58
CA LYS A 213 -24.06 12.20 40.70
C LYS A 213 -22.58 12.41 40.99
N ASN A 214 -21.78 12.88 40.03
CA ASN A 214 -20.36 13.17 40.22
C ASN A 214 -20.09 14.60 40.71
N THR A 215 -21.10 15.47 40.74
CA THR A 215 -20.95 16.90 41.09
C THR A 215 -21.00 17.15 42.60
N GLN A 216 -21.40 16.18 43.43
CA GLN A 216 -21.42 16.33 44.89
C GLN A 216 -20.11 16.00 45.62
N ASP A 217 -19.07 15.45 44.96
CA ASP A 217 -17.85 14.99 45.68
C ASP A 217 -16.52 15.63 45.22
N LYS A 218 -16.55 16.77 44.51
CA LYS A 218 -15.30 17.45 44.10
C LYS A 218 -15.36 18.98 44.21
N GLN A 219 -15.64 19.49 45.41
CA GLN A 219 -15.12 20.81 45.82
C GLN A 219 -13.79 20.64 46.58
N LYS A 220 -12.70 20.39 45.84
CA LYS A 220 -11.31 20.80 46.18
C LYS A 220 -10.36 20.17 45.17
N ARG A 221 -9.98 20.93 44.13
CA ARG A 221 -8.60 21.13 43.64
C ARG A 221 -8.62 21.95 42.36
N LYS A 222 -7.71 22.93 42.29
CA LYS A 222 -7.56 23.93 41.23
C LYS A 222 -7.14 23.30 39.90
N PRO A 223 -7.48 23.94 38.76
CA PRO A 223 -7.05 23.50 37.43
C PRO A 223 -5.61 23.95 37.15
N LYS A 224 -4.82 23.08 36.51
CA LYS A 224 -3.64 23.46 35.75
C LYS A 224 -3.79 22.91 34.34
N GLU A 225 -3.76 23.82 33.38
CA GLU A 225 -3.77 23.57 31.95
C GLU A 225 -2.45 22.93 31.51
N SER A 226 -2.53 21.97 30.59
CA SER A 226 -1.73 21.96 29.35
C SER A 226 -2.21 20.82 28.48
N GLY A 227 -2.48 21.13 27.22
CA GLY A 227 -2.92 20.16 26.22
C GLY A 227 -1.81 19.22 25.80
N ILE A 228 -2.20 18.17 25.07
CA ILE A 228 -1.68 17.86 23.72
C ILE A 228 -2.60 16.83 23.06
N SER A 229 -3.06 17.26 21.89
CA SER A 229 -3.55 16.57 20.70
C SER A 229 -3.22 15.08 20.52
N HIS A 230 -4.27 14.35 20.13
CA HIS A 230 -4.37 13.25 19.17
C HIS A 230 -3.33 12.13 19.11
N GLY A 231 -3.87 10.90 19.23
CA GLY A 231 -3.60 9.87 18.23
C GLY A 231 -2.83 8.65 18.72
N LYS A 232 -3.58 7.61 19.11
CA LYS A 232 -3.45 6.19 18.72
C LYS A 232 -4.10 5.33 19.79
N TYR A 233 -5.17 4.65 19.40
CA TYR A 233 -5.84 3.65 20.22
C TYR A 233 -4.87 2.47 20.43
N PHE A 234 -4.17 2.47 21.55
CA PHE A 234 -3.41 1.31 22.02
C PHE A 234 -4.28 0.61 23.05
N ILE A 235 -5.07 -0.37 22.60
CA ILE A 235 -5.80 -1.26 23.51
C ILE A 235 -4.76 -2.19 24.13
N CYS A 236 -4.27 -1.83 25.32
CA CYS A 236 -3.33 -2.64 26.09
C CYS A 236 -4.13 -3.56 27.01
N PHE A 237 -4.42 -4.78 26.58
CA PHE A 237 -4.88 -5.84 27.48
C PHE A 237 -3.67 -6.37 28.26
N LEU A 238 -3.30 -5.68 29.34
CA LEU A 238 -2.39 -6.24 30.33
C LEU A 238 -3.16 -7.21 31.22
N ASN A 239 -2.52 -8.35 31.52
CA ASN A 239 -2.99 -9.40 32.43
C ASN A 239 -3.63 -8.82 33.70
N LEU A 240 -4.72 -9.45 34.14
CA LEU A 240 -5.51 -9.04 35.31
C LEU A 240 -4.67 -8.94 36.60
N GLU A 241 -3.57 -9.69 36.71
CA GLU A 241 -2.60 -9.58 37.81
C GLU A 241 -1.69 -8.34 37.72
N PHE A 242 -1.35 -7.87 36.52
CA PHE A 242 -0.48 -6.70 36.33
C PHE A 242 -1.23 -5.38 36.59
N LEU A 243 -2.54 -5.38 36.36
CA LEU A 243 -3.42 -4.23 36.61
C LEU A 243 -3.50 -3.87 38.11
N PHE A 244 -3.45 -4.87 38.98
CA PHE A 244 -3.46 -4.66 40.44
C PHE A 244 -2.16 -4.02 40.94
N ALA A 245 -1.01 -4.38 40.34
CA ALA A 245 0.27 -3.77 40.67
C ALA A 245 0.36 -2.30 40.19
N VAL A 246 -0.14 -1.98 38.99
CA VAL A 246 -0.10 -0.62 38.44
C VAL A 246 -1.03 0.35 39.18
N LEU A 247 -2.16 -0.12 39.70
CA LEU A 247 -3.10 0.69 40.49
C LEU A 247 -2.52 1.20 41.83
N THR A 248 -1.46 0.58 42.35
CA THR A 248 -0.83 1.03 43.61
C THR A 248 0.13 2.20 43.42
N VAL A 249 0.54 2.54 42.19
CA VAL A 249 1.60 3.53 41.93
C VAL A 249 1.09 4.79 41.21
N HIS A 250 -0.07 4.78 40.55
CA HIS A 250 -0.62 5.99 39.92
C HIS A 250 -2.18 6.01 39.96
N PRO A 251 -2.82 6.91 40.74
CA PRO A 251 -4.27 6.94 40.90
C PRO A 251 -5.02 7.61 39.73
N SER A 252 -4.49 7.56 38.50
CA SER A 252 -5.01 8.34 37.37
C SER A 252 -5.05 7.57 36.05
N LEU A 253 -5.49 6.30 36.07
CA LEU A 253 -5.90 5.61 34.84
C LEU A 253 -7.43 5.56 34.73
N PRO A 254 -8.03 5.84 33.56
CA PRO A 254 -9.47 5.92 33.41
C PRO A 254 -10.11 4.53 33.54
N LEU A 255 -11.00 4.39 34.51
CA LEU A 255 -11.90 3.27 34.73
C LEU A 255 -13.01 3.21 33.63
N CYS A 256 -12.66 3.36 32.36
CA CYS A 256 -13.64 3.44 31.27
C CYS A 256 -14.03 2.08 30.67
N CYS A 257 -13.30 1.00 30.96
CA CYS A 257 -13.53 -0.28 30.25
C CYS A 257 -14.55 -1.22 30.92
N VAL A 258 -14.90 -1.00 32.19
CA VAL A 258 -15.76 -1.95 32.94
C VAL A 258 -17.25 -1.62 32.81
N THR A 259 -17.63 -0.39 32.45
CA THR A 259 -19.04 0.05 32.46
C THR A 259 -19.87 -0.32 31.23
N SER A 260 -19.26 -0.82 30.14
CA SER A 260 -20.00 -1.14 28.90
C SER A 260 -20.70 -2.51 28.87
N LEU A 261 -20.51 -3.36 29.88
CA LEU A 261 -21.08 -4.72 29.91
C LEU A 261 -22.39 -4.84 30.71
N GLN A 262 -22.86 -3.76 31.36
CA GLN A 262 -24.01 -3.83 32.28
C GLN A 262 -25.35 -3.35 31.70
N ASP A 263 -25.38 -2.73 30.52
CA ASP A 263 -26.63 -2.25 29.90
C ASP A 263 -27.11 -3.31 28.89
N GLN A 264 -28.14 -4.09 29.26
CA GLN A 264 -28.89 -4.88 28.27
C GLN A 264 -29.43 -3.91 27.20
N PRO A 265 -29.05 -4.07 25.92
CA PRO A 265 -29.60 -3.24 24.87
C PRO A 265 -31.08 -3.57 24.70
N GLU A 266 -31.97 -2.63 25.02
CA GLU A 266 -33.38 -2.71 24.67
C GLU A 266 -33.46 -2.66 23.13
N LEU A 267 -33.76 -3.80 22.48
CA LEU A 267 -33.91 -3.93 21.03
C LEU A 267 -35.39 -3.74 20.64
N TYR A 268 -35.63 -3.17 19.46
CA TYR A 268 -37.00 -3.01 18.94
C TYR A 268 -37.59 -4.36 18.48
N PHE A 269 -36.80 -5.11 17.70
CA PHE A 269 -37.17 -6.44 17.21
C PHE A 269 -36.97 -7.47 18.32
N SER A 270 -38.04 -8.18 18.67
CA SER A 270 -38.02 -9.22 19.71
C SER A 270 -37.95 -10.63 19.13
N ASP A 271 -38.39 -10.81 17.88
CA ASP A 271 -38.34 -12.07 17.14
C ASP A 271 -37.65 -11.82 15.79
N PRO A 272 -36.61 -12.60 15.41
CA PRO A 272 -35.96 -12.51 14.10
C PRO A 272 -36.92 -12.55 12.91
N GLN A 273 -38.07 -13.22 13.03
CA GLN A 273 -39.06 -13.30 11.96
C GLN A 273 -39.61 -11.90 11.59
N GLN A 274 -39.75 -11.00 12.57
CA GLN A 274 -40.24 -9.63 12.34
C GLN A 274 -39.37 -8.86 11.35
N LEU A 275 -38.05 -9.07 11.40
CA LEU A 275 -37.11 -8.44 10.48
C LEU A 275 -37.23 -9.03 9.07
N LEU A 276 -37.38 -10.35 9.00
CA LEU A 276 -37.51 -11.06 7.73
C LEU A 276 -38.81 -10.70 7.01
N ASP A 277 -39.90 -10.59 7.77
CA ASP A 277 -41.21 -10.16 7.28
C ASP A 277 -41.15 -8.72 6.75
N LEU A 278 -40.52 -7.80 7.51
CA LEU A 278 -40.31 -6.41 7.08
C LEU A 278 -39.52 -6.32 5.76
N VAL A 279 -38.43 -7.08 5.62
CA VAL A 279 -37.64 -7.11 4.38
C VAL A 279 -38.45 -7.70 3.23
N THR A 280 -39.25 -8.73 3.50
CA THR A 280 -40.11 -9.36 2.49
C THR A 280 -41.18 -8.38 2.02
N GLU A 281 -41.86 -7.68 2.93
CA GLU A 281 -42.85 -6.66 2.61
C GLU A 281 -42.24 -5.50 1.81
N LEU A 282 -41.08 -4.97 2.24
CA LEU A 282 -40.37 -3.93 1.50
C LEU A 282 -39.94 -4.40 0.11
N THR A 283 -39.56 -5.68 -0.03
CA THR A 283 -39.20 -6.27 -1.32
C THR A 283 -40.41 -6.36 -2.22
N GLU A 284 -41.56 -6.81 -1.70
CA GLU A 284 -42.83 -6.86 -2.44
C GLU A 284 -43.31 -5.46 -2.86
N GLN A 285 -43.24 -4.49 -1.95
CA GLN A 285 -43.56 -3.09 -2.26
C GLN A 285 -42.66 -2.52 -3.36
N ASN A 286 -41.35 -2.76 -3.29
CA ASN A 286 -40.41 -2.33 -4.32
C ASN A 286 -40.69 -2.99 -5.67
N LEU A 287 -41.01 -4.29 -5.69
CA LEU A 287 -41.39 -5.01 -6.91
C LEU A 287 -42.68 -4.44 -7.51
N SER A 288 -43.69 -4.14 -6.68
CA SER A 288 -44.94 -3.50 -7.09
C SER A 288 -44.71 -2.10 -7.68
N LEU A 289 -43.85 -1.29 -7.04
CA LEU A 289 -43.49 0.03 -7.55
C LEU A 289 -42.78 -0.05 -8.91
N ILE A 290 -41.85 -0.98 -9.07
CA ILE A 290 -41.17 -1.22 -10.35
C ILE A 290 -42.20 -1.60 -11.42
N GLN A 291 -43.08 -2.56 -11.13
CA GLN A 291 -44.13 -2.98 -12.06
C GLN A 291 -45.07 -1.83 -12.45
N ASN A 292 -45.47 -1.00 -11.48
CA ASN A 292 -46.34 0.14 -11.76
C ASN A 292 -45.60 1.21 -12.59
N SER A 293 -44.33 1.51 -12.30
CA SER A 293 -43.51 2.41 -13.11
C SER A 293 -43.42 1.93 -14.54
N THR A 294 -43.08 0.66 -14.75
CA THR A 294 -43.01 0.07 -16.09
C THR A 294 -44.36 0.10 -16.80
N ARG A 295 -45.48 -0.16 -16.11
CA ARG A 295 -46.81 -0.06 -16.70
C ARG A 295 -47.12 1.38 -17.14
N VAL A 296 -46.82 2.37 -16.29
CA VAL A 296 -47.01 3.78 -16.61
C VAL A 296 -46.14 4.19 -17.81
N GLU A 297 -44.88 3.77 -17.84
CA GLU A 297 -43.96 4.01 -18.96
C GLU A 297 -44.51 3.46 -20.28
N VAL A 298 -44.99 2.21 -20.30
CA VAL A 298 -45.59 1.61 -21.50
C VAL A 298 -46.84 2.38 -21.95
N THR A 299 -47.71 2.79 -21.01
CA THR A 299 -48.89 3.60 -21.36
C THR A 299 -48.51 4.99 -21.89
N MET A 300 -47.48 5.61 -21.32
CA MET A 300 -46.96 6.89 -21.79
C MET A 300 -46.37 6.78 -23.20
N GLU A 301 -45.65 5.70 -23.50
CA GLU A 301 -45.09 5.45 -24.83
C GLU A 301 -46.20 5.24 -25.87
N GLY A 302 -47.25 4.49 -25.53
CA GLY A 302 -48.44 4.34 -26.38
C GLY A 302 -49.14 5.68 -26.65
N LEU A 303 -49.26 6.54 -25.63
CA LEU A 303 -49.80 7.89 -25.82
C LEU A 303 -48.90 8.75 -26.70
N ARG A 304 -47.57 8.68 -26.55
CA ARG A 304 -46.63 9.39 -27.44
C ARG A 304 -46.81 8.99 -28.90
N GLN A 305 -46.88 7.69 -29.18
CA GLN A 305 -47.14 7.17 -30.53
C GLN A 305 -48.49 7.65 -31.08
N SER A 306 -49.52 7.73 -30.23
CA SER A 306 -50.82 8.26 -30.64
C SER A 306 -50.78 9.76 -30.98
N VAL A 307 -50.00 10.56 -30.23
CA VAL A 307 -49.79 11.98 -30.50
C VAL A 307 -49.03 12.18 -31.80
N GLU A 308 -47.97 11.40 -32.05
CA GLU A 308 -47.25 11.42 -33.33
C GLU A 308 -48.19 11.09 -34.50
N THR A 309 -49.05 10.08 -34.34
CA THR A 309 -50.04 9.72 -35.35
C THR A 309 -51.04 10.86 -35.61
N ILE A 310 -51.50 11.54 -34.56
CA ILE A 310 -52.38 12.72 -34.68
C ILE A 310 -51.67 13.85 -35.42
N ASP A 311 -50.39 14.09 -35.15
CA ASP A 311 -49.60 15.10 -35.86
C ASP A 311 -49.45 14.76 -37.34
N GLU A 312 -49.22 13.49 -37.69
CA GLU A 312 -49.22 13.02 -39.08
C GLU A 312 -50.56 13.26 -39.77
N ILE A 313 -51.67 12.92 -39.11
CA ILE A 313 -53.02 13.15 -39.62
C ILE A 313 -53.28 14.65 -39.80
N ASN A 314 -52.89 15.49 -38.84
CA ASN A 314 -53.03 16.94 -38.92
C ASN A 314 -52.21 17.52 -40.09
N GLN A 315 -51.00 17.02 -40.33
CA GLN A 315 -50.21 17.41 -41.51
C GLN A 315 -50.92 17.03 -42.81
N ARG A 316 -51.53 15.83 -42.89
CA ARG A 316 -52.31 15.42 -44.06
C ARG A 316 -53.53 16.31 -44.27
N ILE A 317 -54.31 16.58 -43.23
CA ILE A 317 -55.46 17.48 -43.27
C ILE A 317 -55.05 18.88 -43.74
N ASN A 318 -53.92 19.40 -43.27
CA ASN A 318 -53.42 20.72 -43.69
C ASN A 318 -53.03 20.75 -45.17
N LYS A 319 -52.38 19.67 -45.67
CA LYS A 319 -52.08 19.52 -47.11
C LYS A 319 -53.36 19.45 -47.94
N GLU A 320 -54.34 18.67 -47.49
CA GLU A 320 -55.66 18.53 -48.13
C GLU A 320 -56.39 19.88 -48.16
N LYS A 321 -56.44 20.61 -47.04
CA LYS A 321 -57.03 21.95 -46.94
C LYS A 321 -56.34 22.95 -47.86
N ALA A 322 -55.01 22.92 -47.95
CA ALA A 322 -54.26 23.76 -48.89
C ALA A 322 -54.61 23.43 -50.35
N GLY A 323 -54.75 22.14 -50.67
CA GLY A 323 -55.23 21.66 -51.97
C GLY A 323 -56.66 22.13 -52.27
N GLY A 324 -57.58 21.99 -51.33
CA GLY A 324 -58.96 22.45 -51.43
C GLY A 324 -59.07 23.96 -51.61
N ASN A 325 -58.27 24.75 -50.88
CA ASN A 325 -58.20 26.20 -51.05
C ASN A 325 -57.65 26.57 -52.43
N LYS A 326 -56.63 25.88 -52.92
CA LYS A 326 -56.07 26.08 -54.27
C LYS A 326 -57.08 25.72 -55.36
N LEU A 327 -57.84 24.64 -55.17
CA LEU A 327 -58.92 24.24 -56.07
C LEU A 327 -60.05 25.28 -56.05
N LYS A 328 -60.47 25.73 -54.86
CA LYS A 328 -61.46 26.80 -54.70
C LYS A 328 -61.02 28.08 -55.40
N GLN A 329 -59.73 28.46 -55.29
CA GLN A 329 -59.18 29.60 -56.02
C GLN A 329 -59.21 29.36 -57.55
N LYS A 330 -58.86 28.16 -58.03
CA LYS A 330 -58.96 27.81 -59.45
C LYS A 330 -60.40 27.85 -59.96
N VAL A 331 -61.36 27.33 -59.19
CA VAL A 331 -62.79 27.37 -59.52
C VAL A 331 -63.28 28.82 -59.51
N GLN A 332 -62.90 29.62 -58.51
CA GLN A 332 -63.21 31.04 -58.45
C GLN A 332 -62.68 31.78 -59.69
N VAL A 333 -61.42 31.55 -60.07
CA VAL A 333 -60.80 32.13 -61.28
C VAL A 333 -61.51 31.65 -62.53
N HIS A 334 -61.87 30.37 -62.63
CA HIS A 334 -62.62 29.84 -63.77
C HIS A 334 -64.04 30.43 -63.87
N VAL A 335 -64.70 30.67 -62.73
CA VAL A 335 -66.01 31.34 -62.68
C VAL A 335 -65.88 32.84 -62.96
N SER A 336 -64.74 33.48 -62.66
CA SER A 336 -64.48 34.87 -63.03
C SER A 336 -64.04 35.05 -64.49
N LEU A 337 -63.40 34.03 -65.08
CA LEU A 337 -63.12 33.95 -66.51
C LEU A 337 -64.37 33.41 -67.23
N ASN A 338 -65.38 34.28 -67.33
CA ASN A 338 -66.64 34.01 -68.01
C ASN A 338 -66.46 33.69 -69.50
N THR A 339 -67.50 33.03 -70.04
CA THR A 339 -67.82 32.75 -71.45
C THR A 339 -67.56 33.91 -72.41
N GLU A 340 -67.61 35.15 -71.95
CA GLU A 340 -67.36 36.36 -72.75
C GLU A 340 -65.96 36.37 -73.40
N ASP A 341 -64.90 36.00 -72.66
CA ASP A 341 -63.53 35.96 -73.21
C ASP A 341 -63.36 34.79 -74.20
N GLN A 342 -64.10 33.69 -73.99
CA GLN A 342 -64.12 32.55 -74.90
C GLN A 342 -64.86 32.90 -76.19
N ASP A 343 -65.98 33.62 -76.11
CA ASP A 343 -66.76 34.06 -77.26
C ASP A 343 -65.97 35.08 -78.11
N VAL A 344 -65.28 36.03 -77.47
CA VAL A 344 -64.35 36.96 -78.16
C VAL A 344 -63.19 36.21 -78.82
N MET A 345 -62.61 35.21 -78.16
CA MET A 345 -61.54 34.38 -78.74
C MET A 345 -62.04 33.53 -79.91
N LEU A 346 -63.25 32.97 -79.80
CA LEU A 346 -63.88 32.17 -80.84
C LEU A 346 -64.25 33.03 -82.05
N GLU A 347 -64.68 34.27 -81.84
CA GLU A 347 -64.92 35.25 -82.91
C GLU A 347 -63.61 35.62 -83.62
N ALA A 348 -62.55 35.96 -82.87
CA ALA A 348 -61.23 36.24 -83.43
C ALA A 348 -60.62 35.04 -84.19
N LEU A 349 -60.84 33.82 -83.69
CA LEU A 349 -60.46 32.59 -84.39
C LEU A 349 -61.28 32.42 -85.67
N GLY A 350 -62.59 32.68 -85.63
CA GLY A 350 -63.48 32.67 -86.79
C GLY A 350 -63.02 33.63 -87.89
N ASP A 351 -62.60 34.83 -87.51
CA ASP A 351 -62.03 35.83 -88.41
C ASP A 351 -60.73 35.35 -89.04
N LYS A 352 -59.81 34.79 -88.23
CA LYS A 352 -58.53 34.30 -88.74
C LYS A 352 -58.69 33.09 -89.67
N VAL A 353 -59.57 32.16 -89.32
CA VAL A 353 -59.93 31.02 -90.18
C VAL A 353 -60.50 31.53 -91.51
N SER A 354 -61.34 32.57 -91.46
CA SER A 354 -61.89 33.20 -92.67
C SER A 354 -60.81 33.85 -93.54
N GLU A 355 -59.81 34.49 -92.93
CA GLU A 355 -58.65 35.03 -93.65
C GLU A 355 -57.83 33.92 -94.33
N VAL A 356 -57.53 32.84 -93.62
CA VAL A 356 -56.76 31.71 -94.17
C VAL A 356 -57.53 31.04 -95.30
N TYR A 357 -58.83 30.81 -95.13
CA TYR A 357 -59.70 30.25 -96.16
C TYR A 357 -59.64 31.07 -97.45
N ARG A 358 -59.77 32.41 -97.36
CA ARG A 358 -59.65 33.31 -98.52
C ARG A 358 -58.31 33.20 -99.22
N SER A 359 -57.23 33.08 -98.45
CA SER A 359 -55.87 33.02 -98.99
C SER A 359 -55.53 31.70 -99.68
N CYS A 360 -56.09 30.58 -99.22
CA CYS A 360 -55.60 29.23 -99.56
C CYS A 360 -56.61 28.39 -100.37
N VAL A 361 -57.91 28.69 -100.28
CA VAL A 361 -58.98 27.87 -100.86
C VAL A 361 -59.75 28.63 -101.96
N ASP A 362 -60.47 29.70 -101.62
CA ASP A 362 -61.27 30.51 -102.57
C ASP A 362 -61.49 31.94 -102.04
N ASP A 363 -61.40 32.95 -102.92
CA ASP A 363 -61.48 34.38 -102.57
C ASP A 363 -62.94 34.90 -102.50
N ARG A 364 -63.92 34.04 -102.78
CA ARG A 364 -65.35 34.39 -102.75
C ARG A 364 -65.88 34.46 -101.31
N MET A 365 -66.72 35.46 -101.03
CA MET A 365 -67.47 35.56 -99.77
C MET A 365 -68.56 34.48 -99.70
N THR A 366 -68.23 33.31 -99.20
CA THR A 366 -69.17 32.21 -98.93
C THR A 366 -69.63 32.23 -97.47
N ASN A 367 -70.94 32.08 -97.23
CA ASN A 367 -71.56 32.03 -95.88
C ASN A 367 -71.32 30.67 -95.17
N LEU A 368 -70.08 30.18 -95.19
CA LEU A 368 -69.66 28.94 -94.52
C LEU A 368 -69.38 29.23 -93.04
N SER A 369 -69.80 28.32 -92.18
CA SER A 369 -69.43 28.33 -90.76
C SER A 369 -67.91 28.16 -90.59
N THR A 370 -67.36 28.59 -89.44
CA THR A 370 -65.93 28.45 -89.12
C THR A 370 -65.45 27.00 -89.26
N LEU A 371 -66.28 26.03 -88.85
CA LEU A 371 -65.96 24.62 -88.97
C LEU A 371 -65.91 24.15 -90.43
N GLU A 372 -66.86 24.56 -91.27
CA GLU A 372 -66.87 24.19 -92.70
C GLU A 372 -65.69 24.84 -93.46
N LYS A 373 -65.32 26.07 -93.09
CA LYS A 373 -64.10 26.73 -93.60
C LYS A 373 -62.85 25.94 -93.21
N LEU A 374 -62.76 25.48 -91.95
CA LEU A 374 -61.66 24.63 -91.49
C LEU A 374 -61.60 23.30 -92.25
N VAL A 375 -62.73 22.61 -92.45
CA VAL A 375 -62.79 21.36 -93.23
C VAL A 375 -62.32 21.58 -94.66
N SER A 376 -62.67 22.71 -95.26
CA SER A 376 -62.23 23.05 -96.62
C SER A 376 -60.73 23.36 -96.69
N ILE A 377 -60.20 24.07 -95.69
CA ILE A 377 -58.75 24.29 -95.54
C ILE A 377 -58.05 22.94 -95.35
N GLU A 378 -58.57 22.07 -94.49
CA GLU A 378 -58.04 20.75 -94.22
C GLU A 378 -58.00 19.90 -95.49
N ASN A 379 -59.09 19.86 -96.26
CA ASN A 379 -59.13 19.14 -97.53
C ASN A 379 -58.10 19.70 -98.53
N ARG A 380 -57.99 21.03 -98.65
CA ARG A 380 -56.97 21.67 -99.49
C ARG A 380 -55.56 21.31 -99.03
N MET A 381 -55.32 21.31 -97.73
CA MET A 381 -54.04 20.96 -97.14
C MET A 381 -53.71 19.48 -97.37
N SER A 382 -54.69 18.59 -97.24
CA SER A 382 -54.57 17.15 -97.52
C SER A 382 -54.19 16.90 -98.99
N ILE A 383 -54.85 17.59 -99.95
CA ILE A 383 -54.50 17.51 -101.37
C ILE A 383 -53.06 18.00 -101.61
N LEU A 384 -52.64 19.09 -100.98
CA LEU A 384 -51.27 19.61 -101.09
C LEU A 384 -50.23 18.64 -100.49
N LEU A 385 -50.54 18.04 -99.34
CA LEU A 385 -49.69 17.05 -98.69
C LEU A 385 -49.56 15.77 -99.53
N GLN A 386 -50.64 15.28 -100.12
CA GLN A 386 -50.60 14.17 -101.06
C GLN A 386 -49.77 14.50 -102.30
N GLY A 387 -49.88 15.75 -102.79
CA GLY A 387 -49.00 16.28 -103.84
C GLY A 387 -47.52 16.23 -103.44
N LEU A 388 -47.20 16.66 -102.22
CA LEU A 388 -45.84 16.60 -101.66
C LEU A 388 -45.31 15.17 -101.52
N GLU A 389 -46.15 14.23 -101.09
CA GLU A 389 -45.79 12.82 -100.93
C GLU A 389 -45.59 12.11 -102.27
N SER A 390 -46.32 12.54 -103.31
CA SER A 390 -46.17 12.02 -104.68
C SER A 390 -44.95 12.55 -105.44
N ILE A 391 -44.16 13.47 -104.84
CA ILE A 391 -42.96 14.03 -105.48
C ILE A 391 -41.94 12.90 -105.70
N PRO A 392 -41.50 12.65 -106.95
CA PRO A 392 -40.49 11.63 -107.20
C PRO A 392 -39.18 11.91 -106.44
N GLU A 393 -38.62 10.88 -105.80
CA GLU A 393 -37.43 10.99 -104.93
C GLU A 393 -36.25 11.71 -105.61
N LYS A 394 -36.07 11.51 -106.93
CA LYS A 394 -35.02 12.17 -107.71
C LYS A 394 -35.16 13.70 -107.75
N VAL A 395 -36.39 14.21 -107.83
CA VAL A 395 -36.68 15.65 -107.82
C VAL A 395 -36.49 16.20 -106.41
N LEU A 396 -36.92 15.44 -105.39
CA LEU A 396 -36.75 15.81 -103.99
C LEU A 396 -35.26 15.93 -103.60
N GLU A 397 -34.43 14.97 -104.02
CA GLU A 397 -32.97 14.97 -103.81
C GLU A 397 -32.31 16.20 -104.45
N MET A 398 -32.75 16.58 -105.67
CA MET A 398 -32.27 17.76 -106.37
C MET A 398 -32.62 19.06 -105.62
N ILE A 399 -33.87 19.19 -105.16
CA ILE A 399 -34.33 20.35 -104.38
C ILE A 399 -33.58 20.45 -103.04
N LYS A 400 -33.37 19.33 -102.33
CA LYS A 400 -32.55 19.28 -101.10
C LYS A 400 -31.13 19.78 -101.34
N ARG A 401 -30.47 19.32 -102.41
CA ARG A 401 -29.11 19.77 -102.76
C ARG A 401 -29.03 21.26 -103.05
N ILE A 402 -30.01 21.81 -103.77
CA ILE A 402 -30.08 23.26 -104.06
C ILE A 402 -30.26 24.04 -102.75
N LYS A 403 -31.26 23.69 -101.93
CA LYS A 403 -31.56 24.38 -100.67
C LYS A 403 -30.40 24.31 -99.68
N ASP A 404 -29.70 23.18 -99.59
CA ASP A 404 -28.53 23.04 -98.73
C ASP A 404 -27.32 23.81 -99.25
N SER A 405 -27.15 23.90 -100.58
CA SER A 405 -26.12 24.76 -101.19
C SER A 405 -26.37 26.24 -100.88
N GLU A 406 -27.62 26.70 -101.01
CA GLU A 406 -28.03 28.08 -100.74
C GLU A 406 -27.88 28.43 -99.24
N ARG A 407 -28.32 27.54 -98.33
CA ARG A 407 -28.18 27.74 -96.88
C ARG A 407 -26.73 27.93 -96.48
N ARG A 408 -25.82 27.10 -97.03
CA ARG A 408 -24.39 27.22 -96.77
C ARG A 408 -23.82 28.53 -97.30
N THR A 409 -24.30 29.02 -98.44
CA THR A 409 -23.88 30.31 -99.02
C THR A 409 -24.36 31.48 -98.16
N ARG A 410 -25.66 31.53 -97.80
CA ARG A 410 -26.22 32.59 -96.93
C ARG A 410 -25.54 32.66 -95.57
N TYR A 411 -25.23 31.52 -94.94
CA TYR A 411 -24.51 31.49 -93.67
C TYR A 411 -23.09 32.08 -93.78
N ARG A 412 -22.38 31.80 -94.88
CA ARG A 412 -21.04 32.38 -95.12
C ARG A 412 -21.12 33.88 -95.37
N GLU A 413 -22.09 34.33 -96.16
CA GLU A 413 -22.32 35.75 -96.43
C GLU A 413 -22.70 36.52 -95.17
N GLU A 414 -23.58 35.97 -94.33
CA GLU A 414 -24.01 36.59 -93.09
C GLU A 414 -22.87 36.71 -92.08
N LYS A 415 -22.07 35.66 -91.90
CA LYS A 415 -20.88 35.71 -91.03
C LYS A 415 -19.87 36.76 -91.50
N LEU A 416 -19.71 36.91 -92.82
CA LEU A 416 -18.84 37.93 -93.39
C LEU A 416 -19.41 39.35 -93.21
N ARG A 417 -20.74 39.52 -93.34
CA ARG A 417 -21.41 40.81 -93.06
C ARG A 417 -21.30 41.21 -91.60
N GLU A 418 -21.53 40.30 -90.66
CA GLU A 418 -21.38 40.58 -89.23
C GLU A 418 -19.96 41.02 -88.87
N GLN A 419 -18.94 40.37 -89.43
CA GLN A 419 -17.55 40.76 -89.19
C GLN A 419 -17.27 42.18 -89.70
N ARG A 420 -17.77 42.53 -90.90
CA ARG A 420 -17.64 43.88 -91.46
C ARG A 420 -18.37 44.92 -90.62
N GLU A 421 -19.60 44.66 -90.19
CA GLU A 421 -20.35 45.61 -89.35
C GLU A 421 -19.72 45.77 -87.96
N LYS A 422 -19.24 44.69 -87.34
CA LYS A 422 -18.46 44.77 -86.08
C LYS A 422 -17.15 45.55 -86.23
N GLN A 423 -16.51 45.52 -87.41
CA GLN A 423 -15.34 46.37 -87.69
C GLN A 423 -15.75 47.84 -87.90
N LYS A 424 -16.80 48.11 -88.67
CA LYS A 424 -17.31 49.47 -88.90
C LYS A 424 -17.80 50.14 -87.63
N GLU A 425 -18.56 49.43 -86.80
CA GLU A 425 -19.07 49.97 -85.53
C GLU A 425 -17.94 50.27 -84.55
N ARG A 426 -16.91 49.42 -84.50
CA ARG A 426 -15.69 49.71 -83.73
C ARG A 426 -15.04 51.01 -84.22
N MET A 427 -14.87 51.16 -85.52
CA MET A 427 -14.31 52.38 -86.11
C MET A 427 -15.17 53.62 -85.80
N ARG A 428 -16.51 53.51 -85.91
CA ARG A 428 -17.46 54.59 -85.59
C ARG A 428 -17.33 55.03 -84.14
N ARG A 429 -17.34 54.09 -83.18
CA ARG A 429 -17.21 54.41 -81.76
C ARG A 429 -15.87 55.07 -81.42
N TYR A 430 -14.79 54.70 -82.10
CA TYR A 430 -13.51 55.41 -81.95
C TYR A 430 -13.62 56.87 -82.40
N MET A 431 -14.30 57.14 -83.53
CA MET A 431 -14.51 58.51 -84.02
C MET A 431 -15.46 59.32 -83.11
N GLU A 432 -16.57 58.76 -82.65
CA GLU A 432 -17.49 59.48 -81.75
C GLU A 432 -16.85 59.86 -80.42
N ARG A 433 -16.02 58.98 -79.85
CA ARG A 433 -15.23 59.30 -78.64
C ARG A 433 -14.25 60.45 -78.86
N SER A 434 -13.74 60.60 -80.08
CA SER A 434 -12.83 61.71 -80.41
C SER A 434 -13.55 63.05 -80.62
N LEU A 435 -14.87 63.07 -80.82
CA LEU A 435 -15.64 64.27 -81.22
C LEU A 435 -16.58 64.84 -80.14
N ALA A 436 -16.81 64.16 -79.01
CA ALA A 436 -17.72 64.65 -77.98
C ALA A 436 -17.02 65.61 -76.99
N ASP A 437 -17.32 66.91 -77.10
CA ASP A 437 -16.74 68.00 -76.29
C ASP A 437 -17.62 68.39 -75.07
N SER A 438 -16.97 68.83 -74.00
CA SER A 438 -17.53 69.06 -72.65
C SER A 438 -18.09 70.49 -72.47
N LYS A 439 -19.37 70.64 -72.08
CA LYS A 439 -19.95 71.97 -71.76
C LYS A 439 -19.83 72.29 -70.26
N LYS A 440 -19.15 73.41 -69.95
CA LYS A 440 -18.91 73.98 -68.61
C LYS A 440 -20.06 74.89 -68.13
N ILE A 441 -20.24 74.90 -66.81
CA ILE A 441 -21.26 75.57 -65.99
C ILE A 441 -20.95 77.07 -65.83
N VAL A 442 -21.92 77.96 -66.05
CA VAL A 442 -21.79 79.39 -65.70
C VAL A 442 -22.38 79.63 -64.31
N SER A 443 -21.56 80.22 -63.44
CA SER A 443 -21.69 80.33 -61.99
C SER A 443 -22.86 81.16 -61.47
N HIS A 444 -23.57 80.61 -60.48
CA HIS A 444 -24.71 81.16 -59.72
C HIS A 444 -24.49 82.56 -59.07
N SER A 445 -23.25 83.05 -58.97
CA SER A 445 -22.93 84.29 -58.27
C SER A 445 -23.47 85.56 -58.95
N LEU A 446 -23.59 85.57 -60.28
CA LEU A 446 -24.06 86.75 -61.03
C LEU A 446 -25.58 86.98 -60.89
N LYS A 447 -26.36 85.92 -60.64
CA LYS A 447 -27.82 86.03 -60.49
C LYS A 447 -28.24 86.69 -59.18
N ASN A 448 -27.51 86.45 -58.08
CA ASN A 448 -27.87 87.00 -56.77
C ASN A 448 -27.57 88.50 -56.63
N VAL A 449 -26.52 89.00 -57.31
CA VAL A 449 -26.16 90.44 -57.28
C VAL A 449 -27.23 91.28 -57.99
N ILE A 450 -27.77 90.78 -59.11
CA ILE A 450 -28.82 91.47 -59.87
C ILE A 450 -30.12 91.58 -59.06
N ILE A 451 -30.47 90.54 -58.30
CA ILE A 451 -31.69 90.51 -57.47
C ILE A 451 -31.58 91.50 -56.29
N PHE A 452 -30.41 91.62 -55.66
CA PHE A 452 -30.22 92.51 -54.51
C PHE A 452 -30.30 94.00 -54.87
N LEU A 453 -29.84 94.38 -56.07
CA LEU A 453 -29.96 95.75 -56.58
C LEU A 453 -31.42 96.13 -56.87
N PHE A 454 -32.23 95.19 -57.35
CA PHE A 454 -33.64 95.43 -57.64
C PHE A 454 -34.49 95.71 -56.39
N ILE A 455 -34.22 95.02 -55.28
CA ILE A 455 -34.98 95.18 -54.02
C ILE A 455 -34.69 96.52 -53.34
N ASN A 456 -33.43 96.97 -53.34
CA ASN A 456 -33.06 98.25 -52.73
C ASN A 456 -33.66 99.46 -53.48
N LEU A 457 -33.72 99.40 -54.81
CA LEU A 457 -34.34 100.45 -55.62
C LEU A 457 -35.85 100.58 -55.31
N TYR A 458 -36.52 99.45 -55.06
CA TYR A 458 -37.95 99.40 -54.73
C TYR A 458 -38.25 99.97 -53.34
N LEU A 459 -37.38 99.72 -52.34
CA LEU A 459 -37.54 100.28 -50.99
C LEU A 459 -37.36 101.80 -50.95
N ILE A 460 -36.42 102.35 -51.73
CA ILE A 460 -36.19 103.80 -51.80
C ILE A 460 -37.41 104.53 -52.40
N TYR A 461 -38.05 103.94 -53.41
CA TYR A 461 -39.23 104.53 -54.07
C TYR A 461 -40.52 104.47 -53.24
N THR A 462 -40.52 103.75 -52.11
CA THR A 462 -41.71 103.57 -51.25
C THR A 462 -41.67 104.46 -50.00
N ILE A 463 -40.53 105.11 -49.71
CA ILE A 463 -40.30 105.93 -48.50
C ILE A 463 -40.21 107.43 -48.82
N LEU A 464 -40.11 107.82 -50.10
CA LEU A 464 -40.25 109.20 -50.59
C LEU A 464 -41.53 109.34 -51.42
#